data_AF-A0A964XDY3-F1
#
_entry.id   AF-A0A964XDY3-F1
#
_cell.length_a   1.000
_cell.length_b   1.000
_cell.length_c   1.000
_cell.angle_alpha   90.00
_cell.angle_beta   90.00
_cell.angle_gamma   90.00
#
_symmetry.space_group_name_H-M   'P 1'
#
loop_
_entity.id
_entity.type
_entity.pdbx_description
1 polymer ?
#
loop_
_entity_poly.entity_id
_entity_poly.type
_entity_poly.pdbx_seq_one_letter_code
_entity_poly.pdbx_strand_id
1 'polypeptide(L)' 'RTLVGLGLNKVGRERTLKDTPEVRGMLVKVAHMVEILEEKA' A
#
# COMPACT_ATOMS: atom_id res chain seq x y z
N ARG A 1 -2.98 2.61 12.01
CA ARG A 1 -3.91 1.47 11.73
C ARG A 1 -3.98 1.12 10.23
N THR A 2 -3.81 2.07 9.31
CA THR A 2 -3.85 1.87 7.84
C THR A 2 -2.84 0.84 7.32
N LEU A 3 -1.57 0.89 7.78
CA LEU A 3 -0.54 -0.06 7.37
C LEU A 3 -0.91 -1.53 7.65
N VAL A 4 -1.50 -1.81 8.82
CA VAL A 4 -1.98 -3.16 9.19
C VAL A 4 -3.12 -3.61 8.27
N GLY A 5 -4.04 -2.71 7.92
CA GLY A 5 -5.14 -3.01 6.99
C GLY A 5 -4.68 -3.26 5.55
N LEU A 6 -3.61 -2.59 5.12
CA LEU A 6 -2.94 -2.86 3.84
C LEU A 6 -2.06 -4.12 3.89
N GLY A 7 -1.81 -4.70 5.07
CA GLY A 7 -0.95 -5.88 5.26
C GLY A 7 0.54 -5.54 5.36
N LEU A 8 0.90 -4.27 5.51
CA LEU A 8 2.26 -3.74 5.67
C LEU A 8 2.64 -3.64 7.16
N ASN A 9 2.58 -4.76 7.88
CA ASN A 9 2.79 -4.80 9.32
C ASN A 9 4.27 -4.91 9.76
N LYS A 10 5.19 -5.04 8.80
CA LYS A 10 6.64 -5.12 9.02
C LYS A 10 7.36 -4.30 7.93
N VAL A 11 8.51 -3.73 8.27
CA VAL A 11 9.38 -3.00 7.31
C VAL A 11 9.92 -3.97 6.26
N GLY A 12 9.99 -3.53 5.00
CA GLY A 12 10.46 -4.33 3.87
C GLY A 12 9.46 -5.38 3.37
N ARG A 13 8.20 -5.31 3.81
CA ARG A 13 7.14 -6.20 3.31
C ARG A 13 6.47 -5.58 2.10
N GLU A 14 6.38 -6.35 1.02
CA GLU A 14 5.68 -5.98 -0.21
C GLU A 14 4.36 -6.73 -0.34
N ARG A 15 3.39 -6.11 -1.02
CA ARG A 15 2.09 -6.74 -1.30
C ARG A 15 1.46 -6.11 -2.54
N THR A 16 1.05 -6.95 -3.47
CA THR A 16 0.23 -6.54 -4.61
C THR A 16 -1.22 -6.34 -4.17
N LEU A 17 -1.77 -5.16 -4.45
CA LEU A 17 -3.16 -4.79 -4.16
C LEU A 17 -3.84 -4.34 -5.44
N LYS A 18 -5.15 -4.57 -5.56
CA LYS A 18 -5.94 -4.09 -6.69
C LYS A 18 -6.07 -2.57 -6.62
N ASP A 19 -5.90 -1.89 -7.74
CA ASP A 19 -6.13 -0.44 -7.84
C ASP A 19 -7.63 -0.14 -7.73
N THR A 20 -8.07 0.20 -6.52
CA THR A 20 -9.42 0.66 -6.22
C THR A 20 -9.37 2.03 -5.55
N PRO A 21 -10.43 2.85 -5.65
CA PRO A 21 -10.47 4.16 -5.01
C PRO A 21 -10.23 4.10 -3.49
N GLU A 22 -10.69 3.04 -2.83
CA GLU A 22 -10.50 2.80 -1.39
C GLU A 22 -9.02 2.58 -1.05
N VAL A 23 -8.33 1.70 -1.80
CA VAL A 23 -6.91 1.42 -1.60
C VAL A 23 -6.08 2.66 -1.90
N ARG A 24 -6.41 3.39 -2.96
CA ARG A 24 -5.74 4.65 -3.31
C ARG A 24 -5.91 5.71 -2.20
N GLY A 25 -7.11 5.86 -1.65
CA GLY A 25 -7.37 6.75 -0.51
C GLY A 25 -6.60 6.35 0.75
N MET A 26 -6.42 5.05 0.98
CA MET A 26 -5.57 4.55 2.07
C MET A 26 -4.09 4.83 1.81
N LEU A 27 -3.60 4.63 0.59
CA LEU A 27 -2.21 4.90 0.18
C LEU A 27 -1.85 6.38 0.34
N VAL A 28 -2.71 7.30 -0.07
CA VAL A 28 -2.47 8.75 0.08
C VAL A 28 -2.17 9.13 1.55
N LYS A 29 -2.86 8.50 2.52
CA LYS A 29 -2.63 8.75 3.95
C LYS A 29 -1.26 8.25 4.44
N VAL A 30 -0.69 7.23 3.79
CA VAL A 30 0.58 6.60 4.19
C VAL A 30 1.68 6.77 3.13
N ALA A 31 1.50 7.69 2.18
CA ALA A 31 2.38 7.84 1.01
C ALA A 31 3.84 8.15 1.37
N HIS A 32 4.07 8.75 2.54
CA HIS A 32 5.41 9.03 3.06
C HIS A 32 6.11 7.82 3.72
N MET A 33 5.41 6.69 3.87
CA MET A 33 5.90 5.48 4.54
C MET A 33 6.05 4.28 3.61
N VAL A 34 5.57 4.40 2.37
CA VAL A 34 5.50 3.28 1.42
C VAL A 34 6.08 3.72 0.09
N GLU A 35 6.66 2.76 -0.61
CA GLU A 35 7.07 2.90 -2.00
C GLU A 35 6.06 2.13 -2.86
N ILE A 36 5.63 2.73 -3.97
CA ILE A 36 4.67 2.11 -4.89
C ILE A 36 5.46 1.49 -6.03
N LEU A 37 5.42 0.16 -6.13
CA LEU A 37 5.98 -0.59 -7.24
C LEU A 37 4.85 -0.93 -8.22
N GLU A 38 4.92 -0.43 -9.44
CA GLU A 38 4.01 -0.82 -10.51
C GLU A 38 4.50 -2.13 -11.15
N GLU A 39 3.84 -3.25 -10.84
CA GLU A 39 4.02 -4.47 -11.63
C GLU A 39 3.32 -4.29 -12.98
N LYS A 40 4.10 -4.01 -14.02
CA LYS A 40 3.64 -4.11 -15.40
C LYS A 40 3.51 -5.59 -15.75
N ALA A 41 2.27 -6.03 -15.95
CA ALA A 41 1.99 -7.24 -16.71
C ALA A 41 2.34 -7.04 -18.18
#